data_AF-A0A7J4L732-F1
#
_entry.id   AF-A0A7J4L732-F1
#
_cell.length_a   1.000
_cell.length_b   1.000
_cell.length_c   1.000
_cell.angle_alpha   90.00
_cell.angle_beta   90.00
_cell.angle_gamma   90.00
#
_symmetry.space_group_name_H-M   'P 1'
#
loop_
_entity.id
_entity.type
_entity.pdbx_description
1 polymer ?
#
loop_
_entity_poly.entity_id
_entity_poly.type
_entity_poly.pdbx_seq_one_letter_code
_entity_poly.pdbx_strand_id
1 'polypeptide(L)'
;MTTVKEATLERRLEETYLAAQIPEDLKNEVLDYIKNNPSVANKGRAYIKRITKAISKILSHEPDCLDGHIDTAFRYNIEGIKKVKEERSNNTDEHKNYVLTVLESHFNAHAGFAAKIQAGKEKSYETAHAYVADWYSHKKAAAELIEKIRSEEAEMFYLDAYEAAKKGEALAKINHDSDAEKFWLEEKYDVMKKAAVAASGINLISSLRYEYRAGTFAFVMFAKNHNKAYAERAKMHYTRLFDTIRGNDELRKKLSIDLTETIKRFDIVRRTFRDRQKKKLNRYLKGVHITKKSNAFRR
;
A
#
# COMPACT_ATOMS: atom_id res chain seq x y z
N MET A 1 -28.60 -10.06 -24.33
CA MET A 1 -28.52 -11.50 -24.63
C MET A 1 -27.20 -12.03 -24.09
N THR A 2 -27.24 -12.89 -23.08
CA THR A 2 -26.05 -13.59 -22.54
C THR A 2 -25.82 -14.82 -23.41
N THR A 3 -24.59 -15.05 -23.89
CA THR A 3 -24.31 -16.24 -24.71
C THR A 3 -24.25 -17.51 -23.84
N VAL A 4 -24.52 -18.69 -24.41
CA VAL A 4 -24.45 -19.98 -23.68
C VAL A 4 -23.07 -20.19 -23.04
N LYS A 5 -21.99 -19.74 -23.71
CA LYS A 5 -20.63 -19.79 -23.17
C LYS A 5 -20.46 -18.89 -21.94
N GLU A 6 -21.04 -17.69 -21.95
CA GLU A 6 -20.95 -16.76 -20.81
C GLU A 6 -21.75 -17.24 -19.60
N ALA A 7 -22.95 -17.79 -19.80
CA ALA A 7 -23.76 -18.37 -18.73
C ALA A 7 -23.04 -19.58 -18.07
N THR A 8 -22.29 -20.34 -18.87
CA THR A 8 -21.46 -21.45 -18.38
C THR A 8 -20.30 -20.92 -17.53
N LEU A 9 -19.56 -19.91 -18.02
CA LEU A 9 -18.45 -19.30 -17.28
C LEU A 9 -18.91 -18.68 -15.95
N GLU A 10 -20.05 -17.99 -15.91
CA GLU A 10 -20.57 -17.39 -14.68
C GLU A 10 -20.82 -18.44 -13.58
N ARG A 11 -21.41 -19.59 -13.95
CA ARG A 11 -21.63 -20.70 -13.02
C ARG A 11 -20.32 -21.27 -12.49
N ARG A 12 -19.34 -21.49 -13.37
CA ARG A 12 -18.02 -22.02 -12.99
C ARG A 12 -17.24 -21.09 -12.07
N LEU A 13 -17.33 -19.78 -12.33
CA LEU A 13 -16.73 -18.75 -11.47
C LEU A 13 -17.38 -18.70 -10.09
N GLU A 14 -18.66 -19.02 -9.99
CA GLU A 14 -19.38 -19.14 -8.72
C GLU A 14 -18.94 -20.37 -7.93
N GLU A 15 -18.93 -21.55 -8.57
CA GLU A 15 -18.51 -22.82 -7.97
C GLU A 15 -17.08 -22.77 -7.40
N THR A 16 -16.20 -21.99 -8.01
CA THR A 16 -14.79 -21.86 -7.62
C THR A 16 -14.46 -20.60 -6.82
N TYR A 17 -15.47 -19.80 -6.45
CA TYR A 17 -15.25 -18.48 -5.85
C TYR A 17 -14.39 -18.54 -4.58
N LEU A 18 -14.62 -19.55 -3.72
CA LEU A 18 -13.91 -19.76 -2.46
C LEU A 18 -12.65 -20.62 -2.58
N ALA A 19 -12.40 -21.26 -3.73
CA ALA A 19 -11.24 -22.14 -3.90
C ALA A 19 -9.92 -21.36 -3.74
N ALA A 20 -8.90 -21.97 -3.15
CA ALA A 20 -7.58 -21.33 -3.01
C ALA A 20 -6.91 -21.11 -4.39
N GLN A 21 -7.07 -22.07 -5.29
CA GLN A 21 -6.55 -22.06 -6.66
C GLN A 21 -7.68 -22.19 -7.67
N ILE A 22 -7.42 -21.75 -8.90
CA ILE A 22 -8.34 -21.88 -10.02
C ILE A 22 -7.94 -23.12 -10.82
N PRO A 23 -8.87 -24.05 -11.10
CA PRO A 23 -8.61 -25.17 -12.02
C PRO A 23 -8.07 -24.69 -13.37
N GLU A 24 -7.12 -25.43 -13.95
CA GLU A 24 -6.41 -25.00 -15.18
C GLU A 24 -7.37 -24.76 -16.36
N ASP A 25 -8.43 -25.54 -16.47
CA ASP A 25 -9.46 -25.39 -17.50
C ASP A 25 -10.28 -24.10 -17.30
N LEU A 26 -10.64 -23.74 -16.07
CA LEU A 26 -11.28 -22.45 -15.77
C LEU A 26 -10.32 -21.28 -15.98
N LYS A 27 -9.03 -21.44 -15.65
CA LYS A 27 -8.00 -20.44 -15.94
C LYS A 27 -7.97 -20.14 -17.44
N ASN A 28 -7.92 -21.17 -18.29
CA ASN A 28 -7.93 -20.99 -19.75
C ASN A 28 -9.19 -20.26 -20.24
N GLU A 29 -10.37 -20.59 -19.69
CA GLU A 29 -11.60 -19.85 -20.03
C GLU A 29 -11.56 -18.37 -19.60
N VAL A 30 -10.97 -18.07 -18.44
CA VAL A 30 -10.80 -16.69 -17.95
C VAL A 30 -9.80 -15.92 -18.83
N LEU A 31 -8.71 -16.55 -19.25
CA LEU A 31 -7.72 -15.97 -20.17
C LEU A 31 -8.33 -15.70 -21.55
N ASP A 32 -9.11 -16.64 -22.08
CA ASP A 32 -9.85 -16.44 -23.33
C ASP A 32 -10.89 -15.32 -23.18
N TYR A 33 -11.58 -15.25 -22.04
CA TYR A 33 -12.56 -14.21 -21.80
C TYR A 33 -11.93 -12.82 -21.83
N ILE A 34 -10.88 -12.58 -21.04
CA ILE A 34 -10.25 -11.25 -20.96
C ILE A 34 -9.60 -10.82 -22.28
N LYS A 35 -9.06 -11.78 -23.04
CA LYS A 35 -8.51 -11.52 -24.38
C LYS A 35 -9.56 -11.05 -25.37
N ASN A 36 -10.76 -11.61 -25.31
CA ASN A 36 -11.84 -11.35 -26.27
C ASN A 36 -12.82 -10.26 -25.81
N ASN A 37 -12.77 -9.83 -24.55
CA ASN A 37 -13.71 -8.86 -23.99
C ASN A 37 -12.94 -7.65 -23.44
N PRO A 38 -12.86 -6.52 -24.15
CA PRO A 38 -12.14 -5.34 -23.66
C PRO A 38 -12.83 -4.61 -22.49
N SER A 39 -14.08 -4.98 -22.16
CA SER A 39 -14.88 -4.36 -21.10
C SER A 39 -15.89 -5.35 -20.51
N VAL A 40 -16.24 -5.14 -19.24
CA VAL A 40 -17.30 -5.83 -18.49
C VAL A 40 -18.37 -4.85 -17.97
N ALA A 41 -18.39 -3.60 -18.45
CA ALA A 41 -19.32 -2.56 -17.99
C ALA A 41 -20.81 -2.98 -18.12
N ASN A 42 -21.13 -3.77 -19.15
CA ASN A 42 -22.48 -4.29 -19.39
C ASN A 42 -22.85 -5.50 -18.51
N LYS A 43 -21.91 -6.07 -17.73
CA LYS A 43 -22.13 -7.25 -16.89
C LYS A 43 -22.65 -6.88 -15.50
N GLY A 44 -23.32 -7.82 -14.85
CA GLY A 44 -23.78 -7.65 -13.47
C GLY A 44 -22.60 -7.54 -12.50
N ARG A 45 -22.78 -6.79 -11.40
CA ARG A 45 -21.76 -6.59 -10.36
C ARG A 45 -21.18 -7.91 -9.81
N ALA A 46 -22.04 -8.91 -9.60
CA ALA A 46 -21.63 -10.23 -9.12
C ALA A 46 -20.67 -10.91 -10.10
N TYR A 47 -21.00 -10.88 -11.40
CA TYR A 47 -20.11 -11.37 -12.46
C TYR A 47 -18.77 -10.65 -12.46
N ILE A 48 -18.78 -9.30 -12.47
CA ILE A 48 -17.55 -8.48 -12.45
C ILE A 48 -16.68 -8.85 -11.24
N LYS A 49 -17.26 -9.01 -10.05
CA LYS A 49 -16.51 -9.40 -8.85
C LYS A 49 -15.88 -10.79 -8.99
N ARG A 50 -16.62 -11.75 -9.52
CA ARG A 50 -16.15 -13.13 -9.67
C ARG A 50 -15.02 -13.20 -10.70
N ILE A 51 -15.17 -12.57 -11.86
CA ILE A 51 -14.14 -12.55 -12.90
C ILE A 51 -12.89 -11.78 -12.44
N THR A 52 -13.00 -10.63 -11.77
CA THR A 52 -11.80 -9.91 -11.30
C THR A 52 -11.10 -10.62 -10.16
N LYS A 53 -11.83 -11.32 -9.28
CA LYS A 53 -11.22 -12.20 -8.27
C LYS A 53 -10.47 -13.35 -8.94
N ALA A 54 -11.06 -13.95 -9.97
CA ALA A 54 -10.41 -15.03 -10.71
C ALA A 54 -9.11 -14.53 -11.36
N ILE A 55 -9.17 -13.42 -12.09
CA ILE A 55 -8.00 -12.76 -12.69
C ILE A 55 -6.93 -12.45 -11.63
N SER A 56 -7.32 -11.91 -10.47
CA SER A 56 -6.37 -11.61 -9.39
C SER A 56 -5.67 -12.85 -8.84
N LYS A 57 -6.35 -14.01 -8.78
CA LYS A 57 -5.73 -15.28 -8.38
C LYS A 57 -4.79 -15.80 -9.47
N ILE A 58 -5.12 -15.64 -10.75
CA ILE A 58 -4.21 -15.99 -11.85
C ILE A 58 -2.94 -15.14 -11.75
N LEU A 59 -3.09 -13.82 -11.64
CA LEU A 59 -1.96 -12.88 -11.52
C LEU A 59 -1.08 -13.15 -10.29
N SER A 60 -1.62 -13.69 -9.19
CA SER A 60 -0.82 -13.98 -7.99
C SER A 60 0.03 -15.23 -8.11
N HIS A 61 -0.32 -16.17 -8.98
CA HIS A 61 0.41 -17.43 -9.16
C HIS A 61 1.26 -17.42 -10.44
N GLU A 62 0.70 -16.88 -11.54
CA GLU A 62 1.29 -16.88 -12.87
C GLU A 62 1.08 -15.51 -13.54
N PRO A 63 1.83 -14.47 -13.11
CA PRO A 63 1.63 -13.10 -13.57
C PRO A 63 1.88 -12.89 -15.07
N ASP A 64 2.61 -13.80 -15.71
CA ASP A 64 2.99 -13.71 -17.13
C ASP A 64 1.92 -14.24 -18.08
N CYS A 65 0.96 -15.04 -17.58
CA CYS A 65 -0.16 -15.54 -18.40
C CYS A 65 -1.11 -14.44 -18.91
N LEU A 66 -1.02 -13.23 -18.36
CA LEU A 66 -1.84 -12.06 -18.72
C LEU A 66 -1.02 -10.95 -19.39
N ASP A 67 0.15 -11.27 -19.93
CA ASP A 67 0.93 -10.32 -20.72
C ASP A 67 0.10 -9.72 -21.86
N GLY A 68 0.11 -8.39 -21.95
CA GLY A 68 -0.73 -7.63 -22.88
C GLY A 68 -2.19 -7.46 -22.45
N HIS A 69 -2.61 -8.04 -21.33
CA HIS A 69 -4.00 -7.98 -20.82
C HIS A 69 -4.13 -7.45 -19.38
N ILE A 70 -3.03 -7.06 -18.72
CA ILE A 70 -3.03 -6.48 -17.37
C ILE A 70 -3.84 -5.17 -17.32
N ASP A 71 -3.76 -4.31 -18.33
CA ASP A 71 -4.57 -3.08 -18.40
C ASP A 71 -6.07 -3.37 -18.52
N THR A 72 -6.44 -4.45 -19.22
CA THR A 72 -7.83 -4.92 -19.26
C THR A 72 -8.28 -5.41 -17.88
N ALA A 73 -7.41 -6.14 -17.17
CA ALA A 73 -7.68 -6.58 -15.80
C ALA A 73 -7.86 -5.39 -14.84
N PHE A 74 -7.01 -4.37 -14.97
CA PHE A 74 -7.14 -3.11 -14.24
C PHE A 74 -8.49 -2.46 -14.55
N ARG A 75 -8.82 -2.29 -15.83
CA ARG A 75 -10.08 -1.68 -16.30
C ARG A 75 -11.32 -2.38 -15.76
N TYR A 76 -11.36 -3.71 -15.76
CA TYR A 76 -12.50 -4.45 -15.19
C TYR A 76 -12.75 -4.09 -13.72
N ASN A 77 -11.68 -3.88 -12.94
CA ASN A 77 -11.82 -3.44 -11.55
C ASN A 77 -12.34 -2.00 -11.46
N ILE A 78 -11.89 -1.09 -12.33
CA ILE A 78 -12.40 0.30 -12.39
C ILE A 78 -13.90 0.31 -12.74
N GLU A 79 -14.32 -0.50 -13.71
CA GLU A 79 -15.74 -0.64 -14.07
C GLU A 79 -16.56 -1.21 -12.89
N GLY A 80 -15.99 -2.14 -12.12
CA GLY A 80 -16.57 -2.64 -10.87
C GLY A 80 -16.74 -1.54 -9.82
N ILE A 81 -15.72 -0.69 -9.59
CA ILE A 81 -15.77 0.46 -8.68
C ILE A 81 -16.89 1.42 -9.09
N LYS A 82 -16.94 1.79 -10.38
CA LYS A 82 -17.96 2.69 -10.91
C LYS A 82 -19.37 2.16 -10.66
N LYS A 83 -19.61 0.89 -11.00
CA LYS A 83 -20.92 0.25 -10.80
C LYS A 83 -21.32 0.19 -9.32
N VAL A 84 -20.39 -0.12 -8.42
CA VAL A 84 -20.65 -0.11 -6.98
C VAL A 84 -20.99 1.30 -6.46
N LYS A 85 -20.28 2.33 -6.92
CA LYS A 85 -20.57 3.72 -6.54
C LYS A 85 -21.96 4.17 -7.00
N GLU A 86 -22.33 3.87 -8.23
CA GLU A 86 -23.66 4.17 -8.80
C GLU A 86 -24.79 3.46 -8.05
N GLU A 87 -24.59 2.20 -7.67
CA GLU A 87 -25.58 1.47 -6.89
C GLU A 87 -25.71 2.00 -5.46
N ARG A 88 -24.59 2.42 -4.84
CA ARG A 88 -24.60 2.99 -3.49
C ARG A 88 -25.26 4.36 -3.43
N SER A 89 -25.03 5.23 -4.42
CA SER A 89 -25.63 6.57 -4.43
C SER A 89 -27.16 6.56 -4.49
N ASN A 90 -27.73 5.48 -5.00
CA ASN A 90 -29.18 5.30 -5.16
C ASN A 90 -29.80 4.42 -4.06
N ASN A 91 -29.04 4.07 -3.01
CA ASN A 91 -29.47 3.07 -2.03
C ASN A 91 -29.46 3.63 -0.61
N THR A 92 -30.61 3.54 0.07
CA THR A 92 -30.79 3.97 1.47
C THR A 92 -30.60 2.83 2.47
N ASP A 93 -30.58 1.58 2.01
CA ASP A 93 -30.37 0.41 2.87
C ASP A 93 -28.92 0.35 3.38
N GLU A 94 -28.75 0.52 4.69
CA GLU A 94 -27.45 0.55 5.37
C GLU A 94 -26.69 -0.77 5.23
N HIS A 95 -27.38 -1.92 5.32
CA HIS A 95 -26.74 -3.23 5.21
C HIS A 95 -26.18 -3.45 3.80
N LYS A 96 -26.95 -3.10 2.77
CA LYS A 96 -26.50 -3.14 1.39
C LYS A 96 -25.37 -2.14 1.13
N ASN A 97 -25.41 -0.95 1.73
CA ASN A 97 -24.32 0.02 1.64
C ASN A 97 -23.02 -0.47 2.32
N TYR A 98 -23.13 -1.23 3.41
CA TYR A 98 -22.01 -1.94 4.03
C TYR A 98 -21.40 -2.94 3.04
N VAL A 99 -22.22 -3.80 2.42
CA VAL A 99 -21.75 -4.81 1.46
C VAL A 99 -21.09 -4.16 0.25
N LEU A 100 -21.68 -3.07 -0.27
CA LEU A 100 -21.12 -2.30 -1.38
C LEU A 100 -19.78 -1.66 -1.02
N THR A 101 -19.62 -1.13 0.20
CA THR A 101 -18.34 -0.56 0.66
C THR A 101 -17.23 -1.62 0.73
N VAL A 102 -17.51 -2.79 1.30
CA VAL A 102 -16.56 -3.91 1.30
C VAL A 102 -16.21 -4.33 -0.13
N LEU A 103 -17.20 -4.39 -1.01
CA LEU A 103 -16.98 -4.78 -2.40
C LEU A 103 -16.13 -3.77 -3.17
N GLU A 104 -16.38 -2.48 -2.99
CA GLU A 104 -15.56 -1.39 -3.56
C GLU A 104 -14.10 -1.49 -3.08
N SER A 105 -13.88 -1.82 -1.81
CA SER A 105 -12.53 -1.99 -1.28
C SER A 105 -11.79 -3.12 -1.97
N HIS A 106 -12.45 -4.26 -2.24
CA HIS A 106 -11.82 -5.36 -2.95
C HIS A 106 -11.52 -5.01 -4.41
N PHE A 107 -12.41 -4.30 -5.11
CA PHE A 107 -12.12 -3.87 -6.48
C PHE A 107 -10.92 -2.93 -6.53
N ASN A 108 -10.83 -1.98 -5.58
CA ASN A 108 -9.65 -1.14 -5.43
C ASN A 108 -8.40 -1.99 -5.14
N ALA A 109 -8.47 -2.95 -4.21
CA ALA A 109 -7.32 -3.80 -3.89
C ALA A 109 -6.83 -4.63 -5.10
N HIS A 110 -7.75 -5.15 -5.92
CA HIS A 110 -7.42 -5.87 -7.15
C HIS A 110 -6.90 -4.96 -8.26
N ALA A 111 -7.46 -3.74 -8.43
CA ALA A 111 -6.92 -2.74 -9.36
C ALA A 111 -5.47 -2.38 -8.99
N GLY A 112 -5.22 -2.10 -7.71
CA GLY A 112 -3.87 -1.82 -7.22
C GLY A 112 -2.91 -3.00 -7.40
N PHE A 113 -3.40 -4.24 -7.35
CA PHE A 113 -2.58 -5.43 -7.65
C PHE A 113 -2.23 -5.53 -9.14
N ALA A 114 -3.18 -5.28 -10.05
CA ALA A 114 -2.89 -5.22 -11.48
C ALA A 114 -1.85 -4.13 -11.79
N ALA A 115 -2.01 -2.93 -11.23
CA ALA A 115 -1.05 -1.83 -11.37
C ALA A 115 0.34 -2.18 -10.81
N LYS A 116 0.42 -2.90 -9.68
CA LYS A 116 1.68 -3.43 -9.13
C LYS A 116 2.41 -4.33 -10.13
N ILE A 117 1.69 -5.27 -10.77
CA ILE A 117 2.29 -6.18 -11.74
C ILE A 117 2.79 -5.38 -12.96
N GLN A 118 1.98 -4.44 -13.46
CA GLN A 118 2.37 -3.61 -14.61
C GLN A 118 3.60 -2.74 -14.30
N ALA A 119 3.63 -2.07 -13.14
CA ALA A 119 4.79 -1.32 -12.67
C ALA A 119 6.08 -2.16 -12.56
N GLY A 120 5.96 -3.47 -12.36
CA GLY A 120 7.10 -4.40 -12.37
C GLY A 120 7.62 -4.75 -13.77
N LYS A 121 6.80 -4.57 -14.80
CA LYS A 121 7.10 -4.87 -16.21
C LYS A 121 7.55 -3.64 -16.99
N GLU A 122 7.11 -2.46 -16.57
CA GLU A 122 7.49 -1.19 -17.20
C GLU A 122 8.98 -0.87 -17.09
N LYS A 123 9.56 -0.42 -18.21
CA LYS A 123 10.98 -0.04 -18.31
C LYS A 123 11.20 1.47 -18.26
N SER A 124 10.21 2.26 -18.70
CA SER A 124 10.33 3.72 -18.69
C SER A 124 10.01 4.27 -17.30
N TYR A 125 10.64 5.38 -16.92
CA TYR A 125 10.34 6.03 -15.65
C TYR A 125 8.90 6.52 -15.63
N GLU A 126 8.45 7.23 -16.67
CA GLU A 126 7.13 7.86 -16.69
C GLU A 126 6.02 6.82 -16.55
N THR A 127 6.09 5.72 -17.32
CA THR A 127 5.07 4.67 -17.26
C THR A 127 5.13 3.92 -15.94
N ALA A 128 6.32 3.52 -15.48
CA ALA A 128 6.46 2.85 -14.18
C ALA A 128 5.95 3.73 -13.03
N HIS A 129 6.23 5.04 -13.07
CA HIS A 129 5.78 6.00 -12.07
C HIS A 129 4.25 6.12 -12.04
N ALA A 130 3.61 6.20 -13.21
CA ALA A 130 2.14 6.24 -13.31
C ALA A 130 1.49 4.99 -12.67
N TYR A 131 1.97 3.79 -13.02
CA TYR A 131 1.42 2.56 -12.43
C TYR A 131 1.74 2.41 -10.93
N VAL A 132 2.86 2.94 -10.45
CA VAL A 132 3.14 2.99 -9.00
C VAL A 132 2.16 3.95 -8.30
N ALA A 133 1.82 5.08 -8.91
CA ALA A 133 0.79 5.99 -8.41
C ALA A 133 -0.60 5.35 -8.38
N ASP A 134 -0.97 4.58 -9.40
CA ASP A 134 -2.23 3.83 -9.41
C ASP A 134 -2.24 2.72 -8.35
N TRP A 135 -1.15 1.95 -8.23
CA TRP A 135 -0.99 0.94 -7.18
C TRP A 135 -1.20 1.59 -5.80
N TYR A 136 -0.49 2.68 -5.53
CA TYR A 136 -0.60 3.42 -4.28
C TYR A 136 -2.04 3.87 -4.01
N SER A 137 -2.62 4.62 -4.95
CA SER A 137 -3.91 5.29 -4.79
C SER A 137 -5.03 4.27 -4.54
N HIS A 138 -5.04 3.17 -5.30
CA HIS A 138 -6.06 2.14 -5.14
C HIS A 138 -5.90 1.35 -3.85
N LYS A 139 -4.68 1.02 -3.41
CA LYS A 139 -4.48 0.31 -2.14
C LYS A 139 -4.84 1.19 -0.94
N LYS A 140 -4.49 2.48 -0.99
CA LYS A 140 -4.90 3.47 0.02
C LYS A 140 -6.43 3.60 0.08
N ALA A 141 -7.08 3.77 -1.07
CA ALA A 141 -8.54 3.86 -1.14
C ALA A 141 -9.23 2.60 -0.63
N ALA A 142 -8.71 1.41 -0.96
CA ALA A 142 -9.21 0.14 -0.42
C ALA A 142 -9.15 0.14 1.11
N ALA A 143 -8.00 0.50 1.69
CA ALA A 143 -7.82 0.53 3.14
C ALA A 143 -8.78 1.52 3.82
N GLU A 144 -8.89 2.74 3.29
CA GLU A 144 -9.74 3.82 3.85
C GLU A 144 -11.23 3.46 3.85
N LEU A 145 -11.71 2.73 2.84
CA LEU A 145 -13.10 2.28 2.76
C LEU A 145 -13.49 1.32 3.89
N ILE A 146 -12.55 0.47 4.33
CA ILE A 146 -12.84 -0.60 5.30
C ILE A 146 -12.13 -0.45 6.64
N GLU A 147 -11.39 0.64 6.88
CA GLU A 147 -10.63 0.85 8.13
C GLU A 147 -11.48 0.66 9.40
N LYS A 148 -12.72 1.18 9.38
CA LYS A 148 -13.68 1.07 10.50
C LYS A 148 -14.55 -0.18 10.46
N ILE A 149 -14.40 -1.02 9.44
CA ILE A 149 -15.26 -2.18 9.17
C ILE A 149 -14.50 -3.49 9.36
N ARG A 150 -13.29 -3.56 8.80
CA ARG A 150 -12.39 -4.71 8.77
C ARG A 150 -10.96 -4.22 8.96
N SER A 151 -10.61 -3.83 10.18
CA SER A 151 -9.32 -3.18 10.46
C SER A 151 -8.11 -4.04 10.09
N GLU A 152 -8.21 -5.37 10.16
CA GLU A 152 -7.13 -6.29 9.76
C GLU A 152 -6.88 -6.25 8.25
N GLU A 153 -7.97 -6.27 7.48
CA GLU A 153 -7.89 -6.16 6.03
C GLU A 153 -7.42 -4.76 5.59
N ALA A 154 -7.84 -3.71 6.30
CA ALA A 154 -7.35 -2.35 6.09
C ALA A 154 -5.86 -2.20 6.39
N GLU A 155 -5.35 -2.81 7.48
CA GLU A 155 -3.92 -2.86 7.79
C GLU A 155 -3.14 -3.44 6.60
N MET A 156 -3.56 -4.61 6.08
CA MET A 156 -2.90 -5.25 4.94
C MET A 156 -2.87 -4.33 3.70
N PHE A 157 -3.98 -3.63 3.41
CA PHE A 157 -4.02 -2.70 2.27
C PHE A 157 -3.15 -1.45 2.47
N TYR A 158 -3.02 -0.91 3.69
CA TYR A 158 -2.06 0.15 3.97
C TYR A 158 -0.60 -0.31 3.82
N LEU A 159 -0.28 -1.55 4.19
CA LEU A 159 1.06 -2.12 3.97
C LEU A 159 1.38 -2.30 2.48
N ASP A 160 0.40 -2.70 1.68
CA ASP A 160 0.56 -2.76 0.23
C ASP A 160 0.75 -1.35 -0.38
N ALA A 161 0.01 -0.34 0.11
CA ALA A 161 0.21 1.06 -0.30
C ALA A 161 1.60 1.56 0.11
N TYR A 162 2.12 1.15 1.28
CA TYR A 162 3.48 1.46 1.69
C TYR A 162 4.53 0.90 0.73
N GLU A 163 4.39 -0.35 0.26
CA GLU A 163 5.33 -0.93 -0.70
C GLU A 163 5.28 -0.18 -2.04
N ALA A 164 4.12 0.29 -2.49
CA ALA A 164 4.00 1.18 -3.64
C ALA A 164 4.79 2.48 -3.41
N ALA A 165 4.60 3.14 -2.27
CA ALA A 165 5.29 4.39 -1.96
C ALA A 165 6.81 4.22 -1.85
N LYS A 166 7.28 3.09 -1.32
CA LYS A 166 8.71 2.72 -1.30
C LYS A 166 9.26 2.52 -2.71
N LYS A 167 8.51 1.89 -3.62
CA LYS A 167 8.90 1.76 -5.03
C LYS A 167 8.95 3.12 -5.71
N GLY A 168 7.97 3.99 -5.45
CA GLY A 168 7.92 5.36 -5.96
C GLY A 168 9.12 6.20 -5.53
N GLU A 169 9.46 6.17 -4.23
CA GLU A 169 10.65 6.84 -3.69
C GLU A 169 11.93 6.33 -4.37
N ALA A 170 12.03 5.03 -4.63
CA ALA A 170 13.20 4.46 -5.30
C ALA A 170 13.31 4.91 -6.76
N LEU A 171 12.20 4.96 -7.50
CA LEU A 171 12.16 5.46 -8.88
C LEU A 171 12.53 6.95 -8.94
N ALA A 172 11.99 7.76 -8.02
CA ALA A 172 12.31 9.19 -7.93
C ALA A 172 13.81 9.42 -7.66
N LYS A 173 14.41 8.64 -6.76
CA LYS A 173 15.86 8.71 -6.49
C LYS A 173 16.72 8.36 -7.71
N ILE A 174 16.33 7.34 -8.48
CA ILE A 174 17.05 6.93 -9.70
C ILE A 174 17.01 8.04 -10.74
N ASN A 175 15.88 8.74 -10.87
CA ASN A 175 15.72 9.86 -11.81
C ASN A 175 16.13 11.22 -11.25
N HIS A 176 16.72 11.26 -10.06
CA HIS A 176 17.12 12.50 -9.38
C HIS A 176 15.96 13.51 -9.22
N ASP A 177 14.73 13.02 -9.09
CA ASP A 177 13.50 13.80 -8.89
C ASP A 177 13.27 14.02 -7.39
N SER A 178 13.72 15.16 -6.88
CA SER A 178 13.67 15.49 -5.46
C SER A 178 12.25 15.77 -4.95
N ASP A 179 11.38 16.32 -5.80
CA ASP A 179 10.00 16.62 -5.46
C ASP A 179 9.19 15.32 -5.37
N ALA A 180 9.36 14.41 -6.33
CA ALA A 180 8.76 13.08 -6.24
C ALA A 180 9.31 12.28 -5.04
N GLU A 181 10.62 12.34 -4.75
CA GLU A 181 11.19 11.67 -3.57
C GLU A 181 10.50 12.17 -2.28
N LYS A 182 10.33 13.49 -2.16
CA LYS A 182 9.67 14.12 -1.02
C LYS A 182 8.20 13.71 -0.92
N PHE A 183 7.47 13.71 -2.03
CA PHE A 183 6.09 13.25 -2.10
C PHE A 183 5.97 11.81 -1.57
N TRP A 184 6.78 10.89 -2.09
CA TRP A 184 6.73 9.48 -1.68
C TRP A 184 7.13 9.25 -0.23
N LEU A 185 8.04 10.06 0.32
CA LEU A 185 8.36 10.03 1.75
C LEU A 185 7.18 10.48 2.63
N GLU A 186 6.39 11.46 2.19
CA GLU A 186 5.18 11.89 2.89
C GLU A 186 4.09 10.80 2.82
N GLU A 187 3.88 10.19 1.65
CA GLU A 187 2.92 9.08 1.53
C GLU A 187 3.32 7.88 2.40
N LYS A 188 4.62 7.54 2.52
CA LYS A 188 5.12 6.50 3.44
C LYS A 188 4.82 6.80 4.90
N TYR A 189 4.95 8.07 5.31
CA TYR A 189 4.58 8.51 6.65
C TYR A 189 3.08 8.32 6.89
N ASP A 190 2.25 8.77 5.96
CA ASP A 190 0.79 8.75 6.09
C ASP A 190 0.24 7.33 6.19
N VAL A 191 0.65 6.42 5.31
CA VAL A 191 0.14 5.03 5.33
C VAL A 191 0.65 4.24 6.53
N MET A 192 1.86 4.50 7.02
CA MET A 192 2.34 3.85 8.25
C MET A 192 1.61 4.35 9.48
N LYS A 193 1.29 5.65 9.55
CA LYS A 193 0.45 6.19 10.60
C LYS A 193 -0.94 5.55 10.58
N LYS A 194 -1.56 5.41 9.41
CA LYS A 194 -2.87 4.75 9.28
C LYS A 194 -2.82 3.25 9.58
N ALA A 195 -1.80 2.55 9.11
CA ALA A 195 -1.56 1.14 9.46
C ALA A 195 -1.39 0.95 10.99
N ALA A 196 -0.71 1.87 11.67
CA ALA A 196 -0.57 1.83 13.12
C ALA A 196 -1.93 1.90 13.85
N VAL A 197 -2.84 2.76 13.37
CA VAL A 197 -4.20 2.89 13.90
C VAL A 197 -5.00 1.62 13.62
N ALA A 198 -5.02 1.15 12.37
CA ALA A 198 -5.73 -0.07 11.98
C ALA A 198 -5.27 -1.30 12.79
N ALA A 199 -3.96 -1.44 13.02
CA ALA A 199 -3.38 -2.54 13.79
C ALA A 199 -3.60 -2.45 15.30
N SER A 200 -4.00 -1.30 15.85
CA SER A 200 -4.00 -1.05 17.30
C SER A 200 -4.96 -1.95 18.08
N GLY A 201 -6.09 -2.33 17.47
CA GLY A 201 -7.07 -3.26 18.05
C GLY A 201 -6.79 -4.74 17.77
N ILE A 202 -5.76 -5.05 16.99
CA ILE A 202 -5.48 -6.40 16.47
C ILE A 202 -4.18 -6.92 17.05
N ASN A 203 -3.10 -6.16 16.87
CA ASN A 203 -1.75 -6.54 17.27
C ASN A 203 -0.97 -5.30 17.71
N LEU A 204 -0.83 -5.16 19.03
CA LEU A 204 -0.09 -4.06 19.65
C LEU A 204 1.36 -3.97 19.15
N ILE A 205 2.03 -5.10 18.91
CA ILE A 205 3.42 -5.11 18.44
C ILE A 205 3.49 -4.55 17.01
N SER A 206 2.58 -4.97 16.12
CA SER A 206 2.49 -4.42 14.75
C SER A 206 2.21 -2.92 14.79
N SER A 207 1.21 -2.49 15.57
CA SER A 207 0.88 -1.08 15.75
C SER A 207 2.09 -0.24 16.16
N LEU A 208 2.83 -0.67 17.19
CA LEU A 208 4.04 0.01 17.67
C LEU A 208 5.18 0.01 16.64
N ARG A 209 5.33 -1.05 15.83
CA ARG A 209 6.31 -1.08 14.73
C ARG A 209 5.97 -0.07 13.65
N TYR A 210 4.69 0.10 13.32
CA TYR A 210 4.25 1.09 12.33
C TYR A 210 4.35 2.52 12.87
N GLU A 211 4.01 2.75 14.15
CA GLU A 211 4.27 4.02 14.85
C GLU A 211 5.75 4.42 14.76
N TYR A 212 6.66 3.49 15.05
CA TYR A 212 8.11 3.71 14.92
C TYR A 212 8.51 4.08 13.49
N ARG A 213 7.97 3.39 12.48
CA ARG A 213 8.24 3.68 11.06
C ARG A 213 7.72 5.05 10.65
N ALA A 214 6.49 5.42 11.06
CA ALA A 214 5.94 6.75 10.83
C ALA A 214 6.82 7.84 11.47
N GLY A 215 7.20 7.68 12.74
CA GLY A 215 8.13 8.59 13.41
C GLY A 215 9.48 8.71 12.70
N THR A 216 9.98 7.62 12.13
CA THR A 216 11.21 7.59 11.32
C THR A 216 11.07 8.38 10.03
N PHE A 217 9.98 8.20 9.28
CA PHE A 217 9.77 8.96 8.04
C PHE A 217 9.57 10.46 8.30
N ALA A 218 8.82 10.82 9.35
CA ALA A 218 8.72 12.21 9.79
C ALA A 218 10.09 12.78 10.17
N PHE A 219 10.94 12.02 10.88
CA PHE A 219 12.29 12.46 11.19
C PHE A 219 13.16 12.67 9.94
N VAL A 220 13.10 11.77 8.96
CA VAL A 220 13.84 11.90 7.69
C VAL A 220 13.38 13.14 6.93
N MET A 221 12.08 13.43 6.89
CA MET A 221 11.53 14.64 6.27
C MET A 221 11.99 15.91 6.98
N PHE A 222 12.01 15.91 8.32
CA PHE A 222 12.60 17.01 9.10
C PHE A 222 14.10 17.17 8.82
N ALA A 223 14.86 16.08 8.75
CA ALA A 223 16.29 16.10 8.48
C ALA A 223 16.62 16.71 7.11
N LYS A 224 15.81 16.39 6.09
CA LYS A 224 15.95 16.91 4.72
C LYS A 224 15.49 18.37 4.59
N ASN A 225 14.32 18.71 5.15
CA ASN A 225 13.63 19.96 4.83
C ASN A 225 13.65 21.00 5.97
N HIS A 226 14.16 20.63 7.14
CA HIS A 226 14.19 21.46 8.36
C HIS A 226 12.82 22.02 8.81
N ASN A 227 11.72 21.49 8.28
CA ASN A 227 10.37 21.91 8.64
C ASN A 227 9.99 21.35 10.02
N LYS A 228 9.73 22.25 10.97
CA LYS A 228 9.42 21.93 12.37
C LYS A 228 8.17 21.06 12.52
N ALA A 229 7.19 21.17 11.62
CA ALA A 229 5.98 20.33 11.67
C ALA A 229 6.33 18.82 11.59
N TYR A 230 7.35 18.46 10.80
CA TYR A 230 7.83 17.08 10.73
C TYR A 230 8.58 16.63 12.00
N ALA A 231 9.28 17.55 12.67
CA ALA A 231 9.87 17.26 13.98
C ALA A 231 8.76 17.02 15.02
N GLU A 232 7.66 17.78 14.99
CA GLU A 232 6.51 17.57 15.89
C GLU A 232 5.84 16.22 15.64
N ARG A 233 5.58 15.88 14.37
CA ARG A 233 5.07 14.56 13.96
C ARG A 233 5.97 13.44 14.49
N ALA A 234 7.29 13.53 14.27
CA ALA A 234 8.24 12.53 14.76
C ALA A 234 8.23 12.41 16.29
N LYS A 235 8.20 13.55 17.01
CA LYS A 235 8.13 13.59 18.47
C LYS A 235 6.90 12.85 18.98
N MET A 236 5.73 13.11 18.41
CA MET A 236 4.46 12.48 18.80
C MET A 236 4.56 10.95 18.73
N HIS A 237 5.02 10.40 17.60
CA HIS A 237 5.15 8.96 17.41
C HIS A 237 6.15 8.32 18.38
N TYR A 238 7.33 8.93 18.55
CA TYR A 238 8.32 8.42 19.48
C TYR A 238 7.88 8.51 20.94
N THR A 239 7.21 9.58 21.35
CA THR A 239 6.63 9.69 22.70
C THR A 239 5.65 8.57 22.95
N ARG A 240 4.68 8.34 22.04
CA ARG A 240 3.71 7.25 22.16
C ARG A 240 4.38 5.89 22.27
N LEU A 241 5.39 5.64 21.43
CA LEU A 241 6.19 4.41 21.48
C LEU A 241 6.89 4.25 22.85
N PHE A 242 7.61 5.27 23.31
CA PHE A 242 8.37 5.22 24.57
C PHE A 242 7.47 5.07 25.79
N ASP A 243 6.36 5.79 25.85
CA ASP A 243 5.39 5.71 26.94
C ASP A 243 4.78 4.32 27.02
N THR A 244 4.48 3.70 25.87
CA THR A 244 3.89 2.35 25.80
C THR A 244 4.88 1.25 26.21
N ILE A 245 6.16 1.38 25.84
CA ILE A 245 7.18 0.36 26.15
C ILE A 245 7.89 0.62 27.49
N ARG A 246 7.54 1.69 28.20
CA ARG A 246 8.18 2.07 29.46
C ARG A 246 7.88 1.00 30.52
N GLY A 247 8.94 0.39 31.05
CA GLY A 247 8.81 -0.65 32.07
C GLY A 247 8.32 -2.01 31.55
N ASN A 248 8.22 -2.20 30.23
CA ASN A 248 7.82 -3.46 29.63
C ASN A 248 8.96 -4.06 28.79
N ASP A 249 9.87 -4.77 29.47
CA ASP A 249 11.08 -5.33 28.85
C ASP A 249 10.79 -6.47 27.87
N GLU A 250 9.70 -7.21 28.06
CA GLU A 250 9.27 -8.24 27.12
C GLU A 250 8.81 -7.63 25.79
N LEU A 251 8.00 -6.57 25.86
CA LEU A 251 7.55 -5.83 24.68
C LEU A 251 8.73 -5.19 23.94
N ARG A 252 9.70 -4.62 24.66
CA ARG A 252 10.93 -4.08 24.08
C ARG A 252 11.70 -5.14 23.29
N LYS A 253 11.84 -6.35 23.83
CA LYS A 253 12.51 -7.47 23.14
C LYS A 253 11.76 -7.90 21.88
N LYS A 254 10.43 -8.00 21.93
CA LYS A 254 9.59 -8.43 20.79
C LYS A 254 9.53 -7.42 19.64
N LEU A 255 9.74 -6.13 19.92
CA LEU A 255 9.62 -5.10 18.89
C LEU A 255 10.70 -5.19 17.81
N SER A 256 11.88 -5.74 18.12
CA SER A 256 13.03 -5.79 17.20
C SER A 256 13.37 -4.42 16.58
N ILE A 257 13.15 -3.34 17.34
CA ILE A 257 13.48 -1.97 16.97
C ILE A 257 14.82 -1.60 17.58
N ASP A 258 15.67 -0.91 16.83
CA ASP A 258 16.88 -0.29 17.39
C ASP A 258 16.48 0.89 18.30
N LEU A 259 16.26 0.58 19.59
CA LEU A 259 15.91 1.57 20.60
C LEU A 259 17.01 2.61 20.80
N THR A 260 18.28 2.25 20.57
CA THR A 260 19.41 3.20 20.70
C THR A 260 19.30 4.28 19.64
N GLU A 261 19.08 3.90 18.38
CA GLU A 261 18.88 4.83 17.28
C GLU A 261 17.58 5.64 17.44
N THR A 262 16.51 4.99 17.93
CA THR A 262 15.24 5.67 18.21
C THR A 262 15.39 6.75 19.28
N ILE A 263 16.11 6.46 20.37
CA ILE A 263 16.42 7.42 21.44
C ILE A 263 17.24 8.59 20.87
N LYS A 264 18.27 8.32 20.07
CA LYS A 264 19.07 9.38 19.43
C LYS A 264 18.21 10.32 18.59
N ARG A 265 17.32 9.78 17.75
CA ARG A 265 16.40 10.57 16.91
C ARG A 265 15.43 11.39 17.77
N PHE A 266 14.85 10.78 18.79
CA PHE A 266 13.96 11.48 19.72
C PHE A 266 14.66 12.62 20.43
N ASP A 267 15.91 12.41 20.86
CA ASP A 267 16.71 13.43 21.51
C ASP A 267 17.05 14.60 20.57
N ILE A 268 17.37 14.31 19.30
CA ILE A 268 17.57 15.34 18.27
C ILE A 268 16.30 16.17 18.11
N VAL A 269 15.16 15.51 17.89
CA VAL A 269 13.86 16.16 17.74
C VAL A 269 13.53 17.02 18.96
N ARG A 270 13.64 16.47 20.17
CA ARG A 270 13.40 17.19 21.43
C ARG A 270 14.32 18.41 21.60
N ARG A 271 15.57 18.32 21.14
CA ARG A 271 16.55 19.42 21.18
C ARG A 271 16.29 20.48 20.12
N THR A 272 15.70 20.16 18.97
CA THR A 272 15.26 21.15 17.96
C THR A 272 14.27 22.16 18.55
N PHE A 273 13.45 21.75 19.52
CA PHE A 273 12.53 22.62 20.25
C PHE A 273 13.17 23.36 21.43
N ARG A 274 14.47 23.19 21.69
CA ARG A 274 15.25 23.98 22.65
C ARG A 274 16.23 24.82 21.85
N ASP A 275 15.95 26.11 21.67
CA ASP A 275 16.49 27.07 20.69
C ASP A 275 18.03 27.18 20.44
N ARG A 276 18.88 26.34 21.02
CA ARG A 276 20.34 26.58 21.03
C ARG A 276 21.22 25.82 20.02
N GLN A 277 20.76 24.87 19.18
CA GLN A 277 21.74 23.97 18.51
C GLN A 277 21.52 23.59 17.03
N LYS A 278 21.41 24.59 16.12
CA LYS A 278 21.64 24.41 14.66
C LYS A 278 22.96 23.64 14.36
N LYS A 279 24.02 23.81 15.18
CA LYS A 279 25.34 23.17 14.98
C LYS A 279 25.38 21.64 15.19
N LYS A 280 24.53 21.04 16.02
CA LYS A 280 24.56 19.58 16.27
C LYS A 280 23.83 18.77 15.18
N LEU A 281 22.72 19.28 14.67
CA LEU A 281 21.99 18.66 13.57
C LEU A 281 22.89 18.53 12.33
N ASN A 282 23.63 19.58 11.99
CA ASN A 282 24.56 19.56 10.85
C ASN A 282 25.73 18.56 10.99
N ARG A 283 26.18 18.23 12.22
CA ARG A 283 27.20 17.19 12.41
C ARG A 283 26.63 15.79 12.21
N TYR A 284 25.39 15.54 12.62
CA TYR A 284 24.72 14.25 12.42
C TYR A 284 24.45 13.99 10.93
N LEU A 285 23.94 14.99 10.21
CA LEU A 285 23.66 14.89 8.78
C LEU A 285 24.92 14.65 7.94
N LYS A 286 26.08 15.21 8.35
CA LYS A 286 27.37 14.91 7.74
C LYS A 286 27.88 13.49 8.03
N GLY A 287 27.53 12.90 9.17
CA GLY A 287 27.88 11.52 9.51
C GLY A 287 27.08 10.46 8.75
N VAL A 288 25.84 10.77 8.36
CA VAL A 288 24.99 9.86 7.57
C VAL A 288 25.48 9.76 6.11
N HIS A 289 26.26 10.74 5.62
CA HIS A 289 26.89 10.69 4.29
C HIS A 289 28.26 10.01 4.24
N ILE A 290 28.81 9.52 5.36
CA ILE A 290 30.12 8.85 5.40
C ILE A 290 29.97 7.44 5.98
N THR A 291 29.22 6.58 5.28
CA THR A 291 29.40 5.12 5.35
C THR A 291 29.13 4.48 3.98
N LYS A 292 29.75 5.03 2.92
CA LYS A 292 30.03 4.26 1.70
C LYS A 292 31.46 4.53 1.24
N LYS A 293 32.24 3.43 1.28
CA LYS A 293 33.55 3.18 0.66
C LYS A 293 34.78 3.84 1.32
N SER A 294 35.54 3.01 2.03
CA SER A 294 36.93 2.67 1.64
C SER A 294 37.46 1.52 2.51
N ASN A 295 37.04 0.30 2.18
CA ASN A 295 37.94 -0.85 2.24
C ASN A 295 38.58 -0.93 0.84
N ALA A 296 39.88 -0.60 0.77
CA ALA A 296 40.85 -0.73 -0.34
C ALA A 296 41.80 0.48 -0.20
N PHE A 297 43.09 0.39 0.11
CA PHE A 297 44.11 -0.58 -0.26
C PHE A 297 45.19 -0.65 0.84
N ARG A 298 45.70 -1.86 1.11
CA ARG A 298 47.04 -2.08 1.67
C ARG A 298 48.08 -1.78 0.58
N ARG A 299 49.04 -0.92 0.85
CA ARG A 299 50.51 -1.16 0.78
C ARG A 299 51.23 0.10 1.23
#